data_AF-A0A8I0B9Z5-F1
#
_entry.id   AF-A0A8I0B9Z5-F1
#
_cell.length_a   1.000
_cell.length_b   1.000
_cell.length_c   1.000
_cell.angle_alpha   90.00
_cell.angle_beta   90.00
_cell.angle_gamma   90.00
#
_symmetry.space_group_name_H-M   'P 1'
#
loop_
_entity.id
_entity.type
_entity.pdbx_description
1 polymer ?
#
loop_
_entity_poly.entity_id
_entity_poly.type
_entity_poly.pdbx_seq_one_letter_code
_entity_poly.pdbx_strand_id
1 'polypeptide(L)'
;MNIRTNSIGVIAQRVIATLRKSGCQVLAVKAAQVRPMIEIAYPSPKLQRDAIEIAEQVNGLRRRAYVARLGGCIVHWHDEPEQDAFELTGNMTAVEYLHHRAAGFPA
;
A
#
# COMPACT_ATOMS: atom_id res chain seq x y z
N MET A 1 7.29 -4.10 -35.96
CA MET A 1 6.45 -3.79 -34.78
C MET A 1 7.37 -3.24 -33.70
N ASN A 2 7.38 -1.93 -33.48
CA ASN A 2 8.34 -1.25 -32.59
C ASN A 2 7.91 -1.43 -31.12
N ILE A 3 8.53 -2.38 -30.43
CA ILE A 3 8.42 -2.48 -28.97
C ILE A 3 9.26 -1.33 -28.40
N ARG A 4 8.65 -0.15 -28.22
CA ARG A 4 9.24 0.90 -27.39
C ARG A 4 9.16 0.42 -25.95
N THR A 5 10.13 -0.39 -25.54
CA THR A 5 10.32 -0.77 -24.14
C THR A 5 10.72 0.51 -23.39
N ASN A 6 9.73 1.25 -22.89
CA ASN A 6 9.99 2.48 -22.14
C ASN A 6 10.84 2.09 -20.93
N SER A 7 12.01 2.70 -20.76
CA SER A 7 13.00 2.36 -19.72
C SER A 7 12.38 2.36 -18.32
N ILE A 8 11.37 3.23 -18.12
CA ILE A 8 10.56 3.31 -16.91
C ILE A 8 9.84 1.99 -16.59
N GLY A 9 9.26 1.33 -17.60
CA GLY A 9 8.58 0.04 -17.43
C GLY A 9 9.53 -1.08 -17.04
N VAL A 10 10.73 -1.10 -17.62
CA VAL A 10 11.78 -2.09 -17.27
C VAL A 10 12.25 -1.89 -15.83
N ILE A 11 12.45 -0.64 -15.42
CA ILE A 11 12.85 -0.30 -14.05
C ILE A 11 11.77 -0.74 -13.05
N ALA A 12 10.51 -0.40 -13.31
CA ALA A 12 9.40 -0.81 -12.45
C ALA A 12 9.31 -2.33 -12.29
N GLN A 13 9.43 -3.09 -13.39
CA GLN A 13 9.38 -4.56 -13.33
C GLN A 13 10.52 -5.17 -12.49
N ARG A 14 11.74 -4.62 -12.59
CA ARG A 14 12.86 -5.07 -11.76
C ARG A 14 12.60 -4.82 -10.27
N VAL A 15 12.10 -3.62 -9.93
CA VAL A 15 11.78 -3.27 -8.55
C VAL A 15 10.64 -4.13 -8.01
N ILE A 16 9.59 -4.38 -8.80
CA ILE A 16 8.48 -5.30 -8.44
C ILE A 16 9.01 -6.70 -8.11
N ALA A 17 9.92 -7.23 -8.93
CA ALA A 17 10.52 -8.54 -8.67
C ALA A 17 11.32 -8.56 -7.36
N THR A 18 12.06 -7.49 -7.05
CA THR A 18 12.79 -7.34 -5.78
C THR A 18 11.83 -7.26 -4.59
N LEU A 19 10.76 -6.46 -4.70
CA LEU A 19 9.74 -6.30 -3.66
C LEU A 19 9.08 -7.64 -3.32
N ARG A 20 8.63 -8.39 -4.34
CA ARG A 20 8.04 -9.72 -4.15
C ARG A 20 9.01 -10.71 -3.49
N LYS A 21 10.28 -10.71 -3.90
CA LYS A 21 11.32 -11.54 -3.26
C LYS A 21 11.55 -11.17 -1.79
N SER A 22 11.30 -9.92 -1.40
CA SER A 22 11.41 -9.45 -0.02
C SER A 22 10.13 -9.66 0.82
N GLY A 23 9.13 -10.35 0.29
CA GLY A 23 7.86 -10.61 0.99
C GLY A 23 6.84 -9.49 0.91
N CYS A 24 7.08 -8.44 0.13
CA CYS A 24 6.10 -7.37 -0.07
C CYS A 24 5.04 -7.82 -1.10
N GLN A 25 3.78 -7.53 -0.83
CA GLN A 25 2.70 -7.74 -1.79
C GLN A 25 2.53 -6.48 -2.64
N VAL A 26 2.71 -6.60 -3.95
CA VAL A 26 2.51 -5.47 -4.88
C VAL A 26 1.03 -5.37 -5.24
N LEU A 27 0.41 -4.23 -4.92
CA LEU A 27 -1.01 -3.95 -5.14
C LEU A 27 -1.25 -3.27 -6.49
N ALA A 28 -0.46 -2.23 -6.79
CA ALA A 28 -0.62 -1.45 -8.02
C ALA A 28 0.69 -0.81 -8.48
N VAL A 29 0.72 -0.43 -9.76
CA VAL A 29 1.80 0.36 -10.33
C VAL A 29 1.18 1.57 -11.01
N LYS A 30 1.42 2.74 -10.43
CA LYS A 30 0.99 4.02 -10.97
C LYS A 30 2.12 4.59 -11.80
N ALA A 31 1.92 4.59 -13.13
CA ALA A 31 2.87 5.19 -14.05
C ALA A 31 2.81 6.72 -13.93
N ALA A 32 3.80 7.32 -13.27
CA ALA A 32 4.01 8.76 -13.34
C ALA A 32 5.02 9.10 -14.44
N GLN A 33 4.95 10.32 -14.98
CA GLN A 33 5.81 10.74 -16.10
C GLN A 33 7.31 10.74 -15.75
N VAL A 34 7.67 10.92 -14.48
CA VAL A 34 9.07 11.07 -14.03
C VAL A 34 9.57 9.84 -13.25
N ARG A 35 8.76 9.30 -12.33
CA ARG A 35 9.10 8.10 -11.54
C ARG A 35 7.84 7.26 -11.31
N PRO A 36 7.87 5.95 -11.63
CA PRO A 36 6.74 5.09 -11.30
C PRO A 36 6.59 4.96 -9.79
N MET A 37 5.35 4.96 -9.35
CA MET A 37 4.96 4.68 -7.96
C MET A 37 4.42 3.26 -7.89
N ILE A 38 4.93 2.47 -6.95
CA ILE A 38 4.53 1.09 -6.72
C ILE A 38 3.86 1.05 -5.35
N GLU A 39 2.59 0.67 -5.35
CA GLU A 39 1.82 0.50 -4.12
C GLU A 39 1.99 -0.93 -3.62
N ILE A 40 2.27 -1.06 -2.32
CA ILE A 40 2.48 -2.35 -1.67
C ILE A 40 1.66 -2.50 -0.40
N ALA A 41 1.41 -3.75 -0.02
CA ALA A 41 1.07 -4.16 1.34
C ALA A 41 2.24 -4.96 1.93
N TYR A 42 2.27 -5.07 3.26
CA TYR A 42 3.30 -5.77 4.04
C TYR A 42 4.73 -5.31 3.71
N PRO A 43 5.09 -4.07 4.05
CA PRO A 43 6.42 -3.53 3.78
C PRO A 43 7.49 -4.35 4.53
N SER A 44 8.57 -4.73 3.84
CA SER A 44 9.70 -5.40 4.51
C SER A 44 10.32 -4.51 5.59
N PRO A 45 10.94 -5.08 6.65
CA PRO A 45 11.61 -4.29 7.69
C PRO A 45 12.68 -3.33 7.15
N LYS A 46 13.30 -3.68 6.02
CA LYS A 46 14.27 -2.80 5.34
C LYS A 46 13.60 -1.57 4.75
N LEU A 47 12.44 -1.72 4.10
CA LEU A 47 11.68 -0.60 3.55
C LEU A 47 11.15 0.32 4.65
N GLN A 48 10.70 -0.25 5.76
CA GLN A 48 10.18 0.53 6.88
C GLN A 48 11.25 1.44 7.51
N ARG A 49 12.50 0.98 7.61
CA ARG A 49 13.61 1.80 8.16
C ARG A 49 13.94 3.03 7.32
N ASP A 50 13.81 2.91 6.01
CA ASP A 50 14.12 3.98 5.06
C ASP A 50 12.87 4.80 4.65
N ALA A 51 11.74 4.54 5.32
CA ALA A 51 10.46 5.16 4.99
C ALA A 51 10.33 6.57 5.57
N ILE A 52 9.64 7.42 4.83
CA ILE A 52 9.17 8.72 5.27
C ILE A 52 7.66 8.62 5.46
N GLU A 53 7.18 8.95 6.66
CA GLU A 53 5.75 9.10 6.92
C GLU A 53 5.21 10.34 6.20
N ILE A 54 4.06 10.19 5.58
CA ILE A 54 3.30 11.26 4.95
C ILE A 54 1.85 11.22 5.42
N ALA A 55 1.25 12.40 5.54
CA ALA A 55 -0.18 12.54 5.75
C ALA A 55 -0.87 12.73 4.40
N GLU A 56 -1.75 11.79 4.04
CA GLU A 56 -2.54 11.88 2.82
C GLU A 56 -3.97 12.26 3.14
N GLN A 57 -4.55 13.14 2.33
CA GLN A 57 -5.95 13.50 2.41
C GLN A 57 -6.69 12.86 1.25
N VAL A 58 -7.52 11.86 1.55
CA VAL A 58 -8.33 11.15 0.56
C VAL A 58 -9.80 11.29 0.95
N ASN A 59 -10.61 11.89 0.07
CA ASN A 59 -12.04 12.15 0.32
C ASN A 59 -12.31 12.90 1.64
N GLY A 60 -11.43 13.85 2.00
CA GLY A 60 -11.55 14.61 3.25
C GLY A 60 -11.02 13.88 4.50
N LEU A 61 -10.69 12.59 4.40
CA LEU A 61 -10.10 11.81 5.49
C LEU A 61 -8.58 11.91 5.46
N ARG A 62 -7.97 12.22 6.60
CA ARG A 62 -6.53 12.14 6.78
C ARG A 62 -6.13 10.70 7.08
N ARG A 63 -5.18 10.17 6.32
CA ARG A 63 -4.59 8.84 6.52
C ARG A 63 -3.08 8.96 6.63
N ARG A 64 -2.49 8.12 7.48
CA ARG A 64 -1.04 7.95 7.53
C ARG A 64 -0.64 7.00 6.40
N ALA A 65 0.38 7.39 5.66
CA ALA A 65 0.99 6.57 4.65
C ALA A 65 2.50 6.73 4.74
N TYR A 66 3.22 5.85 4.07
CA TYR A 66 4.65 5.81 4.09
C TYR A 66 5.18 5.70 2.68
N VAL A 67 6.30 6.37 2.43
CA VAL A 67 6.99 6.32 1.15
C VAL A 67 8.47 6.01 1.33
N ALA A 68 8.99 5.16 0.46
CA ALA A 68 10.41 4.87 0.37
C ALA A 68 10.88 4.91 -1.09
N ARG A 69 12.18 5.12 -1.30
CA ARG A 69 12.78 5.09 -2.65
C ARG A 69 13.48 3.76 -2.86
N LEU A 70 13.17 3.09 -3.97
CA LEU A 70 13.82 1.82 -4.32
C LEU A 70 14.05 1.72 -5.83
N GLY A 71 15.31 1.56 -6.24
CA GLY A 71 15.67 1.30 -7.63
C GLY A 71 15.13 2.32 -8.64
N GLY A 72 15.01 3.60 -8.25
CA GLY A 72 14.47 4.67 -9.09
C GLY A 72 12.94 4.83 -9.04
N CYS A 73 12.23 3.92 -8.37
CA CYS A 73 10.79 3.98 -8.11
C CYS A 73 10.49 4.62 -6.75
N ILE A 74 9.26 5.11 -6.60
CA ILE A 74 8.65 5.42 -5.31
C ILE A 74 7.88 4.17 -4.89
N VAL A 75 8.10 3.70 -3.67
CA VAL A 75 7.32 2.64 -3.03
C VAL A 75 6.42 3.31 -2.02
N HIS A 76 5.13 3.03 -2.07
CA HIS A 76 4.10 3.65 -1.23
C HIS A 76 3.26 2.56 -0.57
N TRP A 77 2.92 2.76 0.69
CA TRP A 77 1.96 1.91 1.40
C TRP A 77 1.23 2.76 2.43
N HIS A 78 -0.02 2.40 2.70
CA HIS A 78 -0.75 2.97 3.79
C HIS A 78 -0.36 2.28 5.10
N ASP A 79 -0.50 3.00 6.21
CA ASP A 79 -0.71 2.35 7.50
C ASP A 79 -2.07 1.65 7.37
N GLU A 80 -2.09 0.36 7.02
CA GLU A 80 -3.35 -0.39 7.06
C GLU A 80 -3.84 -0.37 8.52
N PRO A 81 -5.15 -0.14 8.76
CA PRO A 81 -5.70 -0.51 10.05
C PRO A 81 -5.42 -2.01 10.20
N GLU A 82 -4.83 -2.34 11.35
CA GLU A 82 -4.60 -3.68 11.85
C GLU A 82 -5.66 -4.65 11.31
N GLN A 83 -5.23 -5.76 10.69
CA GLN A 83 -6.11 -6.81 10.15
C GLN A 83 -7.12 -7.34 11.17
N ASP A 84 -6.96 -6.97 12.44
CA ASP A 84 -7.87 -7.21 13.55
C ASP A 84 -9.29 -6.65 13.33
N ALA A 85 -9.51 -5.54 12.63
CA ALA A 85 -10.88 -4.98 12.51
C ALA A 85 -11.82 -5.84 11.65
N PHE A 86 -11.28 -6.45 10.59
CA PHE A 86 -12.05 -7.31 9.70
C PHE A 86 -12.22 -8.74 10.28
N GLU A 87 -11.24 -9.23 11.05
CA GLU A 87 -11.35 -10.51 11.76
C GLU A 87 -12.25 -10.43 13.00
N LEU A 88 -12.28 -9.31 13.73
CA LEU A 88 -13.17 -9.13 14.89
C LEU A 88 -14.65 -9.16 14.51
N THR A 89 -15.00 -8.69 13.31
CA THR A 89 -16.39 -8.64 12.82
C THR A 89 -16.74 -9.78 11.88
N GLY A 90 -15.75 -10.55 11.39
CA GLY A 90 -15.96 -11.65 10.45
C GLY A 90 -16.83 -12.80 10.99
N ASN A 91 -16.89 -12.97 12.32
CA ASN A 91 -17.75 -13.95 12.99
C ASN A 91 -19.02 -13.33 13.60
N MET A 92 -19.22 -12.02 13.47
CA MET A 92 -20.41 -11.35 14.00
C MET A 92 -21.62 -11.62 13.10
N THR A 93 -22.75 -11.91 13.74
CA THR A 93 -24.05 -11.80 13.09
C THR A 93 -24.33 -10.35 12.69
N ALA A 94 -25.23 -10.14 11.73
CA ALA A 94 -25.61 -8.80 11.28
C ALA A 94 -26.10 -7.88 12.43
N VAL A 95 -26.70 -8.45 13.48
CA VAL A 95 -27.17 -7.72 14.67
C VAL A 95 -26.00 -7.25 15.53
N GLU A 96 -25.01 -8.11 15.76
CA GLU A 96 -23.81 -7.78 16.53
C GLU A 96 -22.98 -6.70 15.82
N TYR A 97 -22.89 -6.77 14.49
CA TYR A 97 -22.27 -5.73 13.69
C TYR A 97 -22.97 -4.37 13.85
N LEU A 98 -24.31 -4.35 13.85
CA LEU A 98 -25.09 -3.12 14.04
C LEU A 98 -24.88 -2.52 15.43
N HIS A 99 -24.82 -3.35 16.47
CA HIS A 99 -24.51 -2.91 17.84
C HIS A 99 -23.08 -2.39 17.98
N HIS A 100 -22.10 -3.09 17.40
CA HIS A 100 -20.70 -2.68 17.39
C HIS A 100 -20.53 -1.30 16.73
N ARG A 101 -21.21 -1.09 15.59
CA ARG A 101 -21.23 0.20 14.89
C ARG A 101 -21.97 1.29 15.66
N ALA A 102 -23.09 0.96 16.31
CA ALA A 102 -23.84 1.90 17.15
C ALA A 102 -23.04 2.34 18.39
N ALA A 103 -22.12 1.51 18.87
CA ALA A 103 -21.19 1.82 19.94
C ALA A 103 -19.99 2.70 19.52
N GLY A 104 -19.87 3.03 18.21
CA GLY A 104 -18.87 3.97 17.70
C GLY A 104 -17.51 3.36 17.37
N PHE A 105 -17.39 2.03 17.32
CA PHE A 105 -16.16 1.37 16.87
C PHE A 105 -16.04 1.40 15.33
N PRO A 106 -14.83 1.63 14.79
CA PRO A 106 -14.59 1.57 13.35
C PRO A 106 -14.70 0.12 12.83
N ALA A 107 -15.13 0.00 11.57
CA ALA A 107 -15.26 -1.28 10.86
C ALA A 107 -13.91 -1.83 10.40
#